data_AF-A0A9C9G2T2-F1
#
_entry.id   AF-A0A9C9G2T2-F1
#
_cell.length_a   1.000
_cell.length_b   1.000
_cell.length_c   1.000
_cell.angle_alpha   90.00
_cell.angle_beta   90.00
_cell.angle_gamma   90.00
#
_symmetry.space_group_name_H-M   'P 1'
#
loop_
_entity.id
_entity.type
_entity.pdbx_description
1 polymer ?
#
loop_
_entity_poly.entity_id
_entity_poly.type
_entity_poly.pdbx_seq_one_letter_code
_entity_poly.pdbx_strand_id
1 'polypeptide(L)'
;NSAVLMTQWWPFLLASIATYSLLPRLLSILIASWRLRRCLQQQLLHSNAAQHLLQLLGSDSISTRSPAAETMPLQREAVDSPIPGVNQLPDSCHQAILINWSAADKFAAKSLEQFRQQRNLAIVGEFAAGGQVTPTQEQQIPSKILALASDLIWLRVKAWEPPLQEHRHFLLQLRETVGRQMPLLVTLIGLPDSNSRQDRQIWEQVLGKLHDRSMYCQFVIGQIP
;
A
#
# COMPACT_ATOMS: atom_id res chain seq x y z
N ASN A 1 -69.78 8.83 -39.19
CA ASN A 1 -68.51 9.59 -39.00
C ASN A 1 -68.33 10.23 -37.62
N SER A 2 -69.21 10.00 -36.64
CA SER A 2 -69.15 10.67 -35.32
C SER A 2 -68.07 10.13 -34.37
N ALA A 3 -67.57 8.90 -34.59
CA ALA A 3 -66.57 8.26 -33.74
C ALA A 3 -65.14 8.82 -33.93
N VAL A 4 -64.84 9.39 -35.10
CA VAL A 4 -63.50 9.91 -35.45
C VAL A 4 -63.26 11.31 -34.84
N LEU A 5 -64.33 12.07 -34.56
CA LEU A 5 -64.23 13.39 -33.93
C LEU A 5 -63.97 13.30 -32.42
N MET A 6 -64.43 12.24 -31.74
CA MET A 6 -64.22 12.04 -30.30
C MET A 6 -62.83 11.47 -29.95
N THR A 7 -61.99 11.14 -30.94
CA THR A 7 -60.60 10.68 -30.72
C THR A 7 -59.56 11.77 -30.98
N GLN A 8 -59.97 12.96 -31.45
CA GLN A 8 -59.08 14.09 -31.77
C GLN A 8 -58.50 14.85 -30.56
N TRP A 9 -58.92 14.54 -29.32
CA TRP A 9 -58.34 15.14 -28.11
C TRP A 9 -57.05 14.43 -27.65
N TRP A 10 -56.83 13.19 -28.09
CA TRP A 10 -55.60 12.43 -27.83
C TRP A 10 -54.30 13.14 -28.28
N PRO A 11 -54.18 13.73 -29.49
CA PRO A 11 -52.98 14.47 -29.86
C PRO A 11 -52.73 15.70 -28.98
N PHE A 12 -53.77 16.36 -28.48
CA PHE A 12 -53.64 17.50 -27.56
C PHE A 12 -53.12 17.06 -26.18
N LEU A 13 -53.62 15.95 -25.64
CA LEU A 13 -53.08 15.38 -24.41
C LEU A 13 -51.66 14.87 -24.57
N LEU A 14 -51.34 14.21 -25.69
CA LEU A 14 -49.97 13.80 -26.00
C LEU A 14 -49.03 15.00 -26.08
N ALA A 15 -49.44 16.08 -26.75
CA ALA A 15 -48.67 17.33 -26.81
C ALA A 15 -48.49 17.98 -25.43
N SER A 16 -49.53 17.95 -24.60
CA SER A 16 -49.48 18.47 -23.23
C SER A 16 -48.57 17.65 -22.33
N ILE A 17 -48.64 16.31 -22.40
CA ILE A 17 -47.75 15.40 -21.67
C ILE A 17 -46.30 15.58 -22.14
N ALA A 18 -46.08 15.68 -23.46
CA ALA A 18 -44.74 15.90 -24.00
C ALA A 18 -44.15 17.24 -23.52
N THR A 19 -44.93 18.31 -23.56
CA THR A 19 -44.44 19.66 -23.24
C THR A 19 -44.30 19.88 -21.73
N TYR A 20 -45.27 19.45 -20.93
CA TYR A 20 -45.31 19.72 -19.49
C TYR A 20 -44.68 18.63 -18.62
N SER A 21 -44.50 17.41 -19.13
CA SER A 21 -43.92 16.31 -18.33
C SER A 21 -42.63 15.73 -18.91
N LEU A 22 -42.52 15.60 -20.24
CA LEU A 22 -41.34 15.01 -20.86
C LEU A 22 -40.19 16.01 -20.92
N LEU A 23 -40.48 17.25 -21.34
CA LEU A 23 -39.49 18.32 -21.43
C LEU A 23 -38.78 18.63 -20.10
N PRO A 24 -39.45 18.82 -18.95
CA PRO A 24 -38.76 19.07 -17.68
C PRO A 24 -37.94 17.86 -17.21
N ARG A 25 -38.39 16.63 -17.47
CA ARG A 25 -37.62 15.42 -17.16
C ARG A 25 -36.34 15.35 -17.98
N LEU A 26 -36.42 15.62 -19.29
CA LEU A 26 -35.25 15.70 -20.17
C LEU A 26 -34.28 16.78 -19.70
N LEU A 27 -34.79 17.97 -19.35
CA LEU A 27 -33.97 19.06 -18.84
C LEU A 27 -33.27 18.68 -17.53
N SER A 28 -34.00 18.05 -16.59
CA SER A 28 -33.45 17.59 -15.31
C SER A 28 -32.38 16.52 -15.49
N ILE A 29 -32.59 15.55 -16.39
CA ILE A 29 -31.61 14.50 -16.71
C ILE A 29 -30.37 15.12 -17.35
N LEU A 30 -30.55 16.09 -18.25
CA LEU A 30 -29.43 16.79 -18.89
C LEU A 30 -28.59 17.56 -17.86
N ILE A 31 -29.23 18.31 -16.96
CA ILE A 31 -28.53 19.07 -15.91
C ILE A 31 -27.82 18.13 -14.93
N ALA A 32 -28.49 17.06 -14.49
CA ALA A 32 -27.92 16.09 -13.55
C ALA A 32 -26.72 15.36 -14.17
N SER A 33 -26.85 14.88 -15.41
CA SER A 33 -25.76 14.21 -16.12
C SER A 33 -24.60 15.16 -16.41
N TRP A 34 -24.86 16.42 -16.76
CA TRP A 34 -23.82 17.43 -16.96
C TRP A 34 -23.06 17.73 -15.67
N ARG A 35 -23.75 17.94 -14.55
CA ARG A 35 -23.10 18.14 -13.24
C ARG A 35 -22.31 16.91 -12.80
N LEU A 36 -22.88 15.72 -12.96
CA LEU A 36 -22.22 14.46 -12.60
C LEU A 36 -20.94 14.28 -13.42
N ARG A 37 -20.99 14.48 -14.73
CA ARG A 37 -19.81 14.39 -15.60
C ARG A 37 -18.74 15.40 -15.20
N ARG A 38 -19.12 16.65 -14.89
CA ARG A 38 -18.18 17.69 -14.46
C ARG A 38 -17.53 17.37 -13.12
N CYS A 39 -18.29 16.92 -12.13
CA CYS A 39 -17.75 16.49 -10.83
C CYS A 39 -16.83 15.26 -10.97
N LEU A 40 -17.25 14.26 -11.75
CA LEU A 40 -16.44 13.07 -12.00
C LEU A 40 -15.12 13.43 -12.70
N GLN A 41 -15.15 14.27 -13.73
CA GLN A 41 -13.90 14.70 -14.40
C GLN A 41 -12.95 15.44 -13.46
N GLN A 42 -13.46 16.27 -12.54
CA GLN A 42 -12.61 16.99 -11.60
C GLN A 42 -12.04 16.10 -10.49
N GLN A 43 -12.86 15.24 -9.86
CA GLN A 43 -12.42 14.46 -8.70
C GLN A 43 -11.80 13.09 -9.04
N LEU A 44 -12.25 12.44 -10.11
CA LEU A 44 -11.82 11.10 -10.47
C LEU A 44 -10.43 11.11 -11.13
N LEU A 45 -10.08 12.18 -11.85
CA LEU A 45 -8.74 12.34 -12.44
C LEU A 45 -7.68 12.80 -11.42
N HIS A 46 -8.08 13.50 -10.36
CA HIS A 46 -7.16 13.98 -9.31
C HIS A 46 -7.01 13.01 -8.13
N SER A 47 -7.85 11.98 -8.04
CA SER A 47 -7.75 10.99 -6.96
C SER A 47 -6.90 9.81 -7.40
N ASN A 48 -5.71 9.68 -6.80
CA ASN A 48 -4.86 8.50 -6.94
C ASN A 48 -5.61 7.19 -6.61
N ALA A 49 -6.62 7.25 -5.73
CA ALA A 49 -7.48 6.12 -5.40
C ALA A 49 -8.31 5.60 -6.59
N ALA A 50 -8.82 6.49 -7.45
CA ALA A 50 -9.62 6.10 -8.60
C ALA A 50 -8.76 5.47 -9.71
N GLN A 51 -7.55 5.98 -9.91
CA GLN A 51 -6.58 5.37 -10.83
C GLN A 51 -6.17 3.97 -10.35
N HIS A 52 -6.00 3.78 -9.04
CA HIS A 52 -5.71 2.48 -8.44
C HIS A 52 -6.87 1.49 -8.62
N LEU A 53 -8.12 1.92 -8.45
CA LEU A 53 -9.30 1.08 -8.70
C LEU A 53 -9.47 0.70 -10.17
N LEU A 54 -9.20 1.63 -11.11
CA LEU A 54 -9.22 1.32 -12.54
C LEU A 54 -8.10 0.37 -12.95
N GLN A 55 -6.94 0.45 -12.30
CA GLN A 55 -5.85 -0.52 -12.50
C GLN A 55 -6.23 -1.90 -11.97
N LEU A 56 -6.93 -1.99 -10.83
CA LEU A 56 -7.44 -3.24 -10.29
C LEU A 56 -8.55 -3.87 -11.16
N LEU A 57 -9.44 -3.04 -11.71
CA LEU A 57 -10.51 -3.47 -12.62
C LEU A 57 -9.98 -3.81 -14.03
N GLY A 58 -8.90 -3.15 -14.45
CA GLY A 58 -8.19 -3.46 -15.69
C GLY A 58 -7.27 -4.68 -15.56
N SER A 59 -6.86 -5.03 -14.35
CA SER A 59 -6.19 -6.29 -14.03
C SER A 59 -7.19 -7.39 -13.73
N ASP A 60 -8.06 -7.69 -14.70
CA ASP A 60 -8.91 -8.87 -14.63
C ASP A 60 -8.39 -9.94 -15.58
N SER A 61 -7.49 -10.76 -15.05
CA SER A 61 -7.41 -12.17 -15.41
C SER A 61 -7.14 -12.97 -14.14
N ILE A 62 -8.10 -12.94 -13.22
CA ILE A 62 -8.24 -13.99 -12.21
C ILE A 62 -8.57 -15.27 -12.99
N SER A 63 -7.54 -15.96 -13.46
CA SER A 63 -7.62 -17.32 -13.95
C SER A 63 -7.91 -18.23 -12.76
N THR A 64 -9.19 -18.46 -12.52
CA THR A 64 -9.69 -19.53 -11.65
C THR A 64 -9.38 -20.89 -12.30
N ARG A 65 -8.10 -21.31 -12.30
CA ARG A 65 -7.73 -22.70 -12.59
C ARG A 65 -6.38 -23.07 -11.96
N SER A 66 -6.46 -23.78 -10.84
CA SER A 66 -5.46 -24.74 -10.38
C SER A 66 -5.66 -26.06 -11.15
N PRO A 67 -4.71 -27.02 -11.25
CA PRO A 67 -3.25 -26.98 -11.20
C PRO A 67 -2.65 -27.63 -12.47
N ALA A 68 -1.78 -26.93 -13.20
CA ALA A 68 -0.87 -27.57 -14.14
C ALA A 68 0.32 -26.64 -14.39
N ALA A 69 1.52 -27.19 -14.26
CA ALA A 69 2.76 -26.47 -14.46
C ALA A 69 2.85 -25.93 -15.89
N GLU A 70 2.94 -24.62 -16.05
CA GLU A 70 3.38 -24.02 -17.30
C GLU A 70 4.50 -23.02 -17.02
N THR A 71 5.67 -23.42 -17.48
CA THR A 71 6.90 -22.66 -17.67
C THR A 71 6.59 -21.32 -18.34
N MET A 72 6.77 -20.22 -17.61
CA MET A 72 6.67 -18.88 -18.19
C MET A 72 8.00 -18.49 -18.87
N PRO A 73 7.98 -18.08 -20.16
CA PRO A 73 9.14 -17.48 -20.80
C PRO A 73 9.37 -16.05 -20.29
N LEU A 74 10.65 -15.69 -20.24
CA LEU A 74 11.21 -14.41 -19.84
C LEU A 74 10.60 -13.22 -20.58
N GLN A 75 9.94 -12.33 -19.84
CA GLN A 75 9.88 -10.89 -20.15
C GLN A 75 9.63 -10.12 -18.84
N ARG A 76 10.72 -9.70 -18.21
CA ARG A 76 10.71 -8.71 -17.12
C ARG A 76 11.69 -7.61 -17.50
N GLU A 77 11.19 -6.63 -18.24
CA GLU A 77 11.87 -5.35 -18.42
C GLU A 77 12.06 -4.69 -17.04
N ALA A 78 13.25 -4.14 -16.84
CA ALA A 78 13.71 -3.39 -15.68
C ALA A 78 13.60 -4.12 -14.33
N VAL A 79 14.58 -4.99 -14.06
CA VAL A 79 15.01 -5.30 -12.70
C VAL A 79 15.50 -3.98 -12.09
N ASP A 80 14.60 -3.31 -11.37
CA ASP A 80 14.95 -2.39 -10.30
C ASP A 80 15.98 -3.13 -9.42
N SER A 81 17.14 -2.52 -9.18
CA SER A 81 18.25 -3.22 -8.53
C SER A 81 17.77 -3.89 -7.24
N PRO A 82 18.01 -5.20 -7.06
CA PRO A 82 17.51 -5.92 -5.89
C PRO A 82 18.04 -5.23 -4.62
N ILE A 83 17.15 -4.98 -3.67
CA ILE A 83 17.52 -4.35 -2.40
C ILE A 83 18.64 -5.18 -1.76
N PRO A 84 19.72 -4.52 -1.31
CA PRO A 84 20.80 -5.18 -0.58
C PRO A 84 20.28 -6.10 0.53
N GLY A 85 20.76 -7.34 0.55
CA GLY A 85 20.45 -8.26 1.64
C GLY A 85 21.19 -7.88 2.93
N VAL A 86 20.74 -8.41 4.07
CA VAL A 86 21.36 -8.17 5.39
C VAL A 86 22.87 -8.46 5.46
N ASN A 87 23.37 -9.39 4.63
CA ASN A 87 24.80 -9.73 4.58
C ASN A 87 25.67 -8.60 4.01
N GLN A 88 25.07 -7.61 3.36
CA GLN A 88 25.74 -6.43 2.81
C GLN A 88 25.67 -5.22 3.75
N LEU A 89 25.05 -5.39 4.93
CA LEU A 89 24.98 -4.34 5.95
C LEU A 89 26.40 -4.11 6.51
N PRO A 90 26.85 -2.84 6.65
CA PRO A 90 28.19 -2.53 7.15
C PRO A 90 28.46 -3.16 8.51
N ASP A 91 29.64 -3.78 8.67
CA ASP A 91 30.02 -4.43 9.94
C ASP A 91 30.30 -3.43 11.06
N SER A 92 30.44 -2.13 10.74
CA SER A 92 30.57 -1.04 11.72
C SER A 92 29.27 -0.73 12.47
N CYS A 93 28.14 -1.28 12.03
CA CYS A 93 26.84 -1.04 12.64
C CYS A 93 26.67 -1.87 13.92
N HIS A 94 26.92 -1.27 15.08
CA HIS A 94 26.75 -1.94 16.38
C HIS A 94 25.61 -1.37 17.22
N GLN A 95 25.28 -0.09 17.06
CA GLN A 95 24.20 0.56 17.80
C GLN A 95 22.95 0.67 16.94
N ALA A 96 21.92 -0.08 17.29
CA ALA A 96 20.67 -0.14 16.53
C ALA A 96 19.50 0.44 17.32
N ILE A 97 18.64 1.16 16.63
CA ILE A 97 17.32 1.54 17.13
C ILE A 97 16.29 0.60 16.52
N LEU A 98 15.49 -0.01 17.38
CA LEU A 98 14.46 -0.93 16.99
C LEU A 98 13.12 -0.19 16.81
N ILE A 99 12.48 -0.43 15.67
CA ILE A 99 11.11 0.01 15.40
C ILE A 99 10.27 -1.24 15.14
N ASN A 100 9.27 -1.46 15.97
CA ASN A 100 8.37 -2.59 15.87
C ASN A 100 7.01 -2.13 15.32
N TRP A 101 6.73 -2.48 14.07
CA TRP A 101 5.47 -2.17 13.42
C TRP A 101 4.40 -3.20 13.75
N SER A 102 3.23 -2.79 14.24
CA SER A 102 2.07 -3.67 14.46
C SER A 102 2.37 -4.93 15.31
N ALA A 103 3.28 -4.82 16.29
CA ALA A 103 3.71 -5.91 17.18
C ALA A 103 4.26 -7.15 16.45
N ALA A 104 5.06 -6.93 15.39
CA ALA A 104 5.62 -8.00 14.57
C ALA A 104 6.62 -8.89 15.34
N ASP A 105 7.27 -8.36 16.38
CA ASP A 105 8.21 -9.07 17.26
C ASP A 105 7.67 -10.38 17.85
N LYS A 106 6.38 -10.42 18.22
CA LYS A 106 5.74 -11.57 18.86
C LYS A 106 5.82 -12.85 18.04
N PHE A 107 5.90 -12.72 16.72
CA PHE A 107 5.92 -13.85 15.81
C PHE A 107 7.31 -14.39 15.54
N ALA A 108 8.40 -13.70 15.91
CA ALA A 108 9.75 -14.15 15.59
C ALA A 108 10.79 -13.84 16.68
N ALA A 109 10.36 -13.65 17.93
CA ALA A 109 11.21 -13.22 19.04
C ALA A 109 12.55 -13.98 19.11
N LYS A 110 12.52 -15.32 19.09
CA LYS A 110 13.74 -16.16 19.15
C LYS A 110 14.69 -15.91 17.98
N SER A 111 14.18 -15.92 16.74
CA SER A 111 14.99 -15.71 15.53
C SER A 111 15.58 -14.30 15.47
N LEU A 112 14.83 -13.30 15.95
CA LEU A 112 15.27 -11.91 16.03
C LEU A 112 16.35 -11.72 17.11
N GLU A 113 16.21 -12.37 18.26
CA GLU A 113 17.23 -12.37 19.32
C GLU A 113 18.52 -13.06 18.88
N GLN A 114 18.42 -14.21 18.21
CA GLN A 114 19.57 -14.89 17.62
C GLN A 114 20.30 -13.99 16.62
N PHE A 115 19.57 -13.32 15.72
CA PHE A 115 20.15 -12.38 14.78
C PHE A 115 20.86 -11.21 15.49
N ARG A 116 20.23 -10.64 16.53
CA ARG A 116 20.82 -9.58 17.35
C ARG A 116 22.15 -10.02 17.96
N GLN A 117 22.21 -11.24 18.51
CA GLN A 117 23.43 -11.79 19.12
C GLN A 117 24.51 -12.06 18.08
N GLN A 118 24.16 -12.65 16.93
CA GLN A 118 25.11 -12.97 15.85
C GLN A 118 25.80 -11.72 15.29
N ARG A 119 25.08 -10.59 15.20
CA ARG A 119 25.61 -9.31 14.70
C ARG A 119 26.11 -8.39 15.81
N ASN A 120 26.07 -8.85 17.06
CA ASN A 120 26.45 -8.08 18.25
C ASN A 120 25.80 -6.68 18.30
N LEU A 121 24.49 -6.62 18.03
CA LEU A 121 23.73 -5.37 17.99
C LEU A 121 23.29 -4.95 19.41
N ALA A 122 23.79 -3.79 19.85
CA ALA A 122 23.32 -3.08 21.03
C ALA A 122 22.06 -2.26 20.68
N ILE A 123 20.93 -2.58 21.31
CA ILE A 123 19.68 -1.84 21.10
C ILE A 123 19.69 -0.63 22.03
N VAL A 124 19.80 0.57 21.44
CA VAL A 124 19.89 1.85 22.18
C VAL A 124 18.50 2.43 22.46
N GLY A 125 17.50 2.04 21.68
CA GLY A 125 16.11 2.41 21.88
C GLY A 125 15.15 1.48 21.14
N GLU A 126 13.93 1.36 21.67
CA GLU A 126 12.85 0.59 21.06
C GLU A 126 11.58 1.45 20.97
N PHE A 127 10.97 1.46 19.79
CA PHE A 127 9.77 2.23 19.50
C PHE A 127 8.71 1.34 18.85
N ALA A 128 7.46 1.50 19.26
CA ALA A 128 6.30 0.87 18.63
C ALA A 128 5.68 1.83 17.60
N ALA A 129 5.30 1.31 16.44
CA ALA A 129 4.62 2.04 15.36
C ALA A 129 3.53 1.17 14.73
N GLY A 130 2.72 1.75 13.84
CA GLY A 130 1.70 1.02 13.08
C GLY A 130 0.48 0.66 13.92
N GLY A 131 -0.15 1.68 14.53
CA GLY A 131 -1.40 1.54 15.29
C GLY A 131 -1.25 1.06 16.74
N GLN A 132 -0.02 0.80 17.20
CA GLN A 132 0.26 0.49 18.61
C GLN A 132 0.38 1.72 19.51
N VAL A 133 0.56 2.89 18.91
CA VAL A 133 0.72 4.17 19.59
C VAL A 133 -0.24 5.18 18.98
N THR A 134 -0.52 6.27 19.70
CA THR A 134 -1.35 7.35 19.15
C THR A 134 -0.64 8.04 17.97
N PRO A 135 -1.37 8.60 17.00
CA PRO A 135 -0.75 9.28 15.85
C PRO A 135 0.24 10.38 16.24
N THR A 136 -0.05 11.13 17.31
CA THR A 136 0.86 12.17 17.83
C THR A 136 2.15 11.59 18.39
N GLN A 137 2.10 10.44 19.05
CA GLN A 137 3.29 9.75 19.55
C GLN A 137 4.13 9.19 18.39
N GLU A 138 3.49 8.66 17.34
CA GLU A 138 4.17 8.14 16.15
C GLU A 138 4.94 9.23 15.40
N GLN A 139 4.33 10.42 15.24
CA GLN A 139 4.97 11.57 14.62
C GLN A 139 6.25 12.04 15.34
N GLN A 140 6.37 11.77 16.64
CA GLN A 140 7.56 12.12 17.43
C GLN A 140 8.69 11.10 17.31
N ILE A 141 8.43 9.89 16.81
CA ILE A 141 9.44 8.81 16.74
C ILE A 141 10.70 9.25 15.95
N PRO A 142 10.60 9.84 14.73
CA PRO A 142 11.80 10.24 13.99
C PRO A 142 12.69 11.25 14.74
N SER A 143 12.06 12.19 15.47
CA SER A 143 12.80 13.17 16.28
C SER A 143 13.49 12.54 17.50
N LYS A 144 12.87 11.54 18.14
CA LYS A 144 13.47 10.78 19.24
C LYS A 144 14.63 9.91 18.76
N ILE A 145 14.52 9.37 17.55
CA ILE A 145 15.58 8.59 16.90
C ILE A 145 16.83 9.46 16.70
N LEU A 146 16.66 10.69 16.19
CA LEU A 146 17.77 11.62 15.98
C LEU A 146 18.51 11.98 17.29
N ALA A 147 17.80 12.01 18.42
CA ALA A 147 18.39 12.31 19.72
C ALA A 147 19.25 11.16 20.29
N LEU A 148 19.14 9.96 19.73
CA LEU A 148 19.90 8.78 20.14
C LEU A 148 21.10 8.58 19.20
N ALA A 149 22.29 8.42 19.77
CA ALA A 149 23.48 8.04 19.01
C ALA A 149 23.31 6.58 18.53
N SER A 150 23.02 6.41 17.24
CA SER A 150 22.84 5.10 16.63
C SER A 150 23.36 5.10 15.20
N ASP A 151 23.78 3.92 14.74
CA ASP A 151 24.39 3.71 13.44
C ASP A 151 23.50 2.87 12.52
N LEU A 152 22.39 2.34 13.05
CA LEU A 152 21.45 1.48 12.34
C LEU A 152 20.01 1.70 12.81
N ILE A 153 19.07 1.82 11.89
CA ILE A 153 17.64 1.67 12.19
C ILE A 153 17.22 0.26 11.78
N TRP A 154 16.57 -0.46 12.69
CA TRP A 154 16.04 -1.78 12.45
C TRP A 154 14.51 -1.76 12.54
N LEU A 155 13.84 -1.82 11.39
CA LEU A 155 12.38 -1.87 11.28
C LEU A 155 11.91 -3.33 11.13
N ARG A 156 10.98 -3.76 11.97
CA ARG A 156 10.34 -5.07 11.90
C ARG A 156 8.90 -4.91 11.43
N VAL A 157 8.52 -5.68 10.41
CA VAL A 157 7.17 -5.67 9.83
C VAL A 157 6.70 -7.11 9.60
N LYS A 158 5.38 -7.30 9.60
CA LYS A 158 4.76 -8.57 9.24
C LYS A 158 4.72 -8.69 7.72
N ALA A 159 5.27 -9.77 7.18
CA ALA A 159 5.35 -9.95 5.73
C ALA A 159 3.98 -10.24 5.09
N TRP A 160 3.09 -10.92 5.82
CA TRP A 160 1.74 -11.27 5.34
C TRP A 160 0.76 -10.09 5.33
N GLU A 161 1.09 -8.99 6.00
CA GLU A 161 0.35 -7.74 5.86
C GLU A 161 0.91 -7.01 4.63
N PRO A 162 0.07 -6.64 3.65
CA PRO A 162 0.56 -5.94 2.47
C PRO A 162 1.13 -4.57 2.87
N PRO A 163 2.20 -4.09 2.22
CA PRO A 163 2.76 -2.77 2.50
C PRO A 163 1.76 -1.67 2.12
N LEU A 164 1.00 -1.21 3.12
CA LEU A 164 0.04 -0.12 3.00
C LEU A 164 0.74 1.24 2.84
N GLN A 165 -0.01 2.25 2.39
CA GLN A 165 0.48 3.62 2.20
C GLN A 165 1.09 4.23 3.48
N GLU A 166 0.60 3.85 4.66
CA GLU A 166 1.14 4.23 5.96
C GLU A 166 2.62 3.83 6.14
N HIS A 167 3.01 2.62 5.76
CA HIS A 167 4.39 2.14 5.83
C HIS A 167 5.30 3.03 4.98
N ARG A 168 4.86 3.34 3.76
CA ARG A 168 5.59 4.22 2.84
C ARG A 168 5.72 5.63 3.42
N HIS A 169 4.65 6.19 3.96
CA HIS A 169 4.66 7.54 4.53
C HIS A 169 5.61 7.61 5.73
N PHE A 170 5.53 6.64 6.64
CA PHE A 170 6.42 6.54 7.79
C PHE A 170 7.88 6.42 7.37
N LEU A 171 8.20 5.54 6.41
CA LEU A 171 9.56 5.37 5.90
C LEU A 171 10.11 6.66 5.27
N LEU A 172 9.29 7.39 4.50
CA LEU A 172 9.71 8.66 3.92
C LEU A 172 9.95 9.73 5.00
N GLN A 173 9.04 9.87 5.97
CA GLN A 173 9.18 10.82 7.08
C GLN A 173 10.42 10.51 7.94
N LEU A 174 10.67 9.23 8.19
CA LEU A 174 11.86 8.76 8.89
C LEU A 174 13.14 9.16 8.14
N ARG A 175 13.15 8.99 6.81
CA ARG A 175 14.28 9.39 5.96
C ARG A 175 14.47 10.89 5.85
N GLU A 176 13.41 11.67 5.86
CA GLU A 176 13.50 13.14 5.87
C GLU A 176 14.14 13.65 7.17
N THR A 177 13.86 12.99 8.30
CA THR A 177 14.38 13.43 9.61
C THR A 177 15.79 12.93 9.89
N VAL A 178 16.06 11.65 9.63
CA VAL A 178 17.32 11.00 10.03
C VAL A 178 18.36 11.00 8.90
N GLY A 179 17.90 11.24 7.66
CA GLY A 179 18.75 11.27 6.48
C GLY A 179 18.83 9.92 5.75
N ARG A 180 19.22 10.00 4.47
CA ARG A 180 19.32 8.85 3.56
C ARG A 180 20.62 8.05 3.68
N GLN A 181 21.60 8.55 4.42
CA GLN A 181 22.90 7.87 4.60
C GLN A 181 22.88 6.86 5.73
N MET A 182 21.97 7.00 6.70
CA MET A 182 21.87 6.06 7.80
C MET A 182 21.40 4.69 7.28
N PRO A 183 22.07 3.58 7.63
CA PRO A 183 21.57 2.24 7.31
C PRO A 183 20.18 1.98 7.91
N LEU A 184 19.27 1.46 7.08
CA LEU A 184 17.93 1.02 7.50
C LEU A 184 17.76 -0.45 7.12
N LEU A 185 17.64 -1.32 8.12
CA LEU A 185 17.34 -2.74 7.94
C LEU A 185 15.84 -2.96 8.13
N VAL A 186 15.17 -3.45 7.09
CA VAL A 186 13.77 -3.90 7.15
C VAL A 186 13.75 -5.42 7.26
N THR A 187 13.27 -5.94 8.39
CA THR A 187 13.07 -7.37 8.60
C THR A 187 11.59 -7.71 8.42
N LEU A 188 11.32 -8.46 7.36
CA LEU A 188 10.02 -9.04 7.03
C LEU A 188 9.85 -10.34 7.81
N ILE A 189 8.82 -10.41 8.65
CA ILE A 189 8.51 -11.59 9.45
C ILE A 189 7.37 -12.35 8.78
N GLY A 190 7.67 -13.51 8.19
CA GLY A 190 6.68 -14.39 7.56
C GLY A 190 6.08 -15.41 8.52
N LEU A 191 4.95 -15.98 8.16
CA LEU A 191 4.38 -17.16 8.83
C LEU A 191 4.97 -18.44 8.21
N PRO A 192 5.01 -19.56 8.95
CA PRO A 192 5.56 -20.82 8.44
C PRO A 192 4.70 -21.42 7.31
N ASP A 193 3.38 -21.22 7.35
CA ASP A 193 2.43 -21.79 6.39
C ASP A 193 1.94 -20.80 5.31
N SER A 194 2.39 -19.54 5.34
CA SER A 194 2.02 -18.53 4.34
C SER A 194 2.80 -18.69 3.04
N ASN A 195 2.32 -18.09 1.94
CA ASN A 195 3.07 -17.97 0.69
C ASN A 195 4.21 -16.94 0.82
N SER A 196 5.12 -17.20 1.76
CA SER A 196 6.21 -16.36 2.24
C SER A 196 7.13 -15.87 1.13
N ARG A 197 7.21 -16.60 0.00
CA ARG A 197 7.94 -16.15 -1.20
C ARG A 197 7.22 -15.02 -1.92
N GLN A 198 5.91 -15.12 -2.09
CA GLN A 198 5.10 -14.08 -2.73
C GLN A 198 5.07 -12.82 -1.87
N ASP A 199 4.84 -12.97 -0.57
CA ASP A 199 4.84 -11.87 0.40
C ASP A 199 6.17 -11.10 0.36
N ARG A 200 7.30 -11.84 0.42
CA ARG A 200 8.63 -11.29 0.28
C ARG A 200 8.81 -10.51 -1.02
N GLN A 201 8.38 -11.08 -2.15
CA GLN A 201 8.51 -10.42 -3.46
C GLN A 201 7.70 -9.12 -3.55
N ILE A 202 6.51 -9.07 -2.95
CA ILE A 202 5.68 -7.86 -2.90
C ILE A 202 6.40 -6.78 -2.10
N TRP A 203 6.92 -7.12 -0.92
CA TRP A 203 7.67 -6.18 -0.08
C TRP A 203 8.95 -5.68 -0.75
N GLU A 204 9.74 -6.57 -1.36
CA GLU A 204 10.96 -6.19 -2.09
C GLU A 204 10.66 -5.24 -3.26
N GLN A 205 9.55 -5.42 -3.97
CA GLN A 205 9.13 -4.49 -5.02
C GLN A 205 8.73 -3.12 -4.47
N VAL A 206 8.01 -3.06 -3.35
CA VAL A 206 7.57 -1.78 -2.76
C VAL A 206 8.73 -1.01 -2.15
N LEU A 207 9.62 -1.71 -1.46
CA LEU A 207 10.83 -1.11 -0.91
C LEU A 207 11.80 -0.68 -2.03
N GLY A 208 11.90 -1.44 -3.14
CA GLY A 208 12.74 -1.11 -4.29
C GLY A 208 12.36 0.21 -4.94
N LYS A 209 11.04 0.48 -5.04
CA LYS A 209 10.49 1.75 -5.54
C LYS A 209 10.90 2.99 -4.72
N LEU A 210 11.38 2.83 -3.48
CA LEU A 210 11.87 3.94 -2.67
C LEU A 210 13.27 4.42 -3.11
N HIS A 211 13.98 3.67 -3.96
CA HIS A 211 15.30 4.01 -4.51
C HIS A 211 16.33 4.42 -3.45
N ASP A 212 16.27 3.78 -2.28
CA ASP A 212 17.11 4.09 -1.13
C ASP A 212 18.32 3.14 -1.07
N ARG A 213 19.52 3.69 -1.32
CA ARG A 213 20.78 2.94 -1.38
C ARG A 213 21.24 2.43 -0.02
N SER A 214 20.75 3.01 1.08
CA SER A 214 21.12 2.64 2.45
C SER A 214 20.04 1.77 3.10
N MET A 215 19.17 1.16 2.30
CA MET A 215 18.12 0.26 2.75
C MET A 215 18.53 -1.18 2.50
N TYR A 216 18.31 -2.01 3.51
CA TYR A 216 18.62 -3.43 3.52
C TYR A 216 17.37 -4.21 3.87
N CYS A 217 17.18 -5.38 3.25
CA CYS A 217 16.03 -6.23 3.51
C CYS A 217 16.47 -7.61 4.01
N GLN A 218 15.75 -8.13 4.99
CA GLN A 218 15.89 -9.50 5.48
C GLN A 218 14.51 -10.14 5.61
N PHE A 219 14.42 -11.43 5.29
CA PHE A 219 13.22 -12.22 5.52
C PHE A 219 13.50 -13.25 6.62
N VAL A 220 12.63 -13.34 7.60
CA VAL A 220 12.70 -14.29 8.72
C VAL A 220 11.36 -15.01 8.82
N ILE A 221 11.40 -16.33 8.95
CA ILE A 221 10.20 -17.13 9.22
C ILE A 221 9.97 -17.11 10.73
N GLY A 222 8.81 -16.59 11.12
CA GLY A 222 8.33 -16.58 12.49
C GLY A 222 7.73 -17.92 12.92
N GLN A 223 7.51 -18.07 14.22
CA GLN A 223 6.70 -19.11 14.83
C GLN A 223 5.38 -18.48 15.29
N ILE A 224 4.29 -19.23 15.16
CA ILE A 224 3.00 -18.80 15.71
C ILE A 224 3.13 -18.82 17.25
N PRO A 225 2.82 -17.71 17.95
CA PRO A 225 2.89 -17.65 19.40
C PRO A 225 1.87 -18.58 20.08
#